data_AF-A0A7S1BSA8-F1
#
_entry.id   AF-A0A7S1BSA8-F1
#
_cell.length_a   1.000
_cell.length_b   1.000
_cell.length_c   1.000
_cell.angle_alpha   90.00
_cell.angle_beta   90.00
_cell.angle_gamma   90.00
#
_symmetry.space_group_name_H-M   'P 1'
#
loop_
_entity.id
_entity.type
_entity.pdbx_description
1 polymer ?
#
loop_
_entity_poly.entity_id
_entity_poly.type
_entity_poly.pdbx_seq_one_letter_code
_entity_poly.pdbx_strand_id
1 'polypeptide(L)'
;MIGSVALDLYILRLLAGAVDSIYSWATNQSPYHVRLVDEFAAASYLELDYENEAANQRRFRADLSSRSLPVRVPAVHAPLSTRRVLVSEWIEGIPLTDADPSTLARLVPLGVELFLAQLLDSGSFHSDPHPGNLLVDGEGRLCLLDFGLCAEIEPEARRAMTAAIVHLLTGDFEALIAVDAVELGFLPPDFDTERVRPVLTKILSEGLLEGGSNLRERKRRLRDISAELNEVFFEYPFSVPPFFALITRGLGILEGIALTGDPEFDIFKASYPYAKRRAVQIFGVHGLNTLRRKYSSR
;
A
#
# COMPACT_ATOMS: atom_id res chain seq x y z
N MET A 1 21.27 13.47 -20.30
CA MET A 1 20.37 12.72 -19.41
C MET A 1 18.95 13.26 -19.50
N ILE A 2 18.60 14.41 -18.87
CA ILE A 2 17.22 14.96 -18.94
C ILE A 2 16.70 15.15 -20.38
N GLY A 3 17.52 15.70 -21.28
CA GLY A 3 17.10 15.88 -22.69
C GLY A 3 16.85 14.57 -23.45
N SER A 4 17.57 13.50 -23.10
CA SER A 4 17.36 12.17 -23.69
C SER A 4 16.09 11.54 -23.14
N VAL A 5 15.90 11.58 -21.81
CA VAL A 5 14.68 11.09 -21.15
C VAL A 5 13.44 11.84 -21.65
N ALA A 6 13.53 13.16 -21.84
CA ALA A 6 12.44 13.96 -22.40
C ALA A 6 12.08 13.55 -23.83
N LEU A 7 13.08 13.24 -24.66
CA LEU A 7 12.86 12.77 -26.02
C LEU A 7 12.20 11.38 -26.02
N ASP A 8 12.66 10.47 -25.17
CA ASP A 8 12.10 9.12 -25.05
C ASP A 8 10.64 9.17 -24.58
N LEU A 9 10.36 9.98 -23.55
CA LEU A 9 8.98 10.19 -23.05
C LEU A 9 8.09 10.85 -24.10
N TYR A 10 8.61 11.79 -24.89
CA TYR A 10 7.88 12.38 -26.00
C TYR A 10 7.52 11.35 -27.08
N ILE A 11 8.47 10.49 -27.47
CA ILE A 11 8.24 9.41 -28.44
C ILE A 11 7.21 8.42 -27.89
N LEU A 12 7.34 8.00 -26.64
CA LEU A 12 6.39 7.10 -25.97
C LEU A 12 4.98 7.70 -25.95
N ARG A 13 4.85 9.00 -25.67
CA ARG A 13 3.56 9.70 -25.65
C ARG A 13 2.91 9.77 -27.03
N LEU A 14 3.71 10.00 -28.08
CA LEU A 14 3.22 9.96 -29.46
C LEU A 14 2.70 8.57 -29.85
N LEU A 15 3.45 7.52 -29.50
CA LEU A 15 3.03 6.13 -29.74
C LEU A 15 1.77 5.79 -28.95
N ALA A 16 1.67 6.20 -27.69
CA ALA A 16 0.48 6.03 -26.87
C ALA A 16 -0.75 6.71 -27.49
N GLY A 17 -0.61 7.91 -28.04
CA GLY A 17 -1.70 8.59 -28.76
C GLY A 17 -2.14 7.84 -30.01
N ALA A 18 -1.22 7.24 -30.76
CA ALA A 18 -1.54 6.39 -31.90
C ALA A 18 -2.28 5.11 -31.47
N VAL A 19 -1.84 4.47 -30.38
CA VAL A 19 -2.50 3.29 -29.79
C VAL A 19 -3.91 3.65 -29.34
N ASP A 20 -4.07 4.71 -28.56
CA ASP A 20 -5.39 5.18 -28.09
C ASP A 20 -6.33 5.46 -29.28
N SER A 21 -5.82 6.04 -30.38
CA SER A 21 -6.60 6.29 -31.59
C SER A 21 -7.05 5.00 -32.29
N ILE A 22 -6.14 4.01 -32.41
CA ILE A 22 -6.44 2.70 -33.02
C ILE A 22 -7.46 1.94 -32.17
N TYR A 23 -7.27 1.91 -30.84
CA TYR A 23 -8.17 1.21 -29.93
C TYR A 23 -9.54 1.88 -29.84
N SER A 24 -9.61 3.21 -29.84
CA SER A 24 -10.89 3.94 -29.87
C SER A 24 -11.65 3.72 -31.17
N TRP A 25 -10.95 3.48 -32.29
CA TRP A 25 -11.57 3.13 -33.56
C TRP A 25 -12.01 1.66 -33.61
N ALA A 26 -11.19 0.73 -33.08
CA ALA A 26 -11.43 -0.70 -33.14
C ALA A 26 -12.32 -1.25 -32.01
N THR A 27 -12.45 -0.52 -30.90
CA THR A 27 -13.11 -0.97 -29.66
C THR A 27 -13.84 0.18 -28.96
N ASN A 28 -14.72 -0.13 -28.02
CA ASN A 28 -15.38 0.85 -27.13
C ASN A 28 -14.53 1.21 -25.88
N GLN A 29 -13.23 0.86 -25.85
CA GLN A 29 -12.38 1.18 -24.72
C GLN A 29 -12.10 2.69 -24.64
N SER A 30 -12.13 3.24 -23.44
CA SER A 30 -11.74 4.63 -23.21
C SER A 30 -10.22 4.79 -23.38
N PRO A 31 -9.73 5.88 -24.02
CA PRO A 31 -8.32 6.19 -24.10
C PRO A 31 -7.65 6.19 -22.72
N TYR A 32 -6.52 5.51 -22.59
CA TYR A 32 -5.81 5.34 -21.32
C TYR A 32 -4.30 5.48 -21.45
N HIS A 33 -3.73 5.10 -22.59
CA HIS A 33 -2.28 4.97 -22.75
C HIS A 33 -1.56 6.31 -22.63
N VAL A 34 -2.13 7.41 -23.15
CA VAL A 34 -1.51 8.74 -23.00
C VAL A 34 -1.45 9.16 -21.53
N ARG A 35 -2.52 8.93 -20.76
CA ARG A 35 -2.55 9.23 -19.32
C ARG A 35 -1.50 8.41 -18.56
N LEU A 36 -1.41 7.11 -18.87
CA LEU A 36 -0.40 6.23 -18.31
C LEU A 36 1.03 6.74 -18.58
N VAL A 37 1.31 7.17 -19.81
CA VAL A 37 2.64 7.72 -20.15
C VAL A 37 2.88 9.05 -19.45
N ASP A 38 1.87 9.91 -19.33
CA ASP A 38 1.99 11.19 -18.62
C ASP A 38 2.28 10.98 -17.11
N GLU A 39 1.65 9.98 -16.47
CA GLU A 39 1.94 9.58 -15.09
C GLU A 39 3.35 9.00 -14.95
N PHE A 40 3.75 8.11 -15.86
CA PHE A 40 5.10 7.54 -15.88
C PHE A 40 6.18 8.61 -16.09
N ALA A 41 5.93 9.58 -16.97
CA ALA A 41 6.80 10.71 -17.21
C ALA A 41 6.99 11.56 -15.94
N ALA A 42 5.89 11.89 -15.27
CA ALA A 42 5.93 12.65 -14.02
C ALA A 42 6.74 11.92 -12.94
N ALA A 43 6.51 10.62 -12.76
CA ALA A 43 7.27 9.79 -11.83
C ALA A 43 8.77 9.76 -12.18
N SER A 44 9.11 9.55 -13.46
CA SER A 44 10.50 9.53 -13.94
C SER A 44 11.23 10.84 -13.67
N TYR A 45 10.57 11.99 -13.82
CA TYR A 45 11.19 13.28 -13.53
C TYR A 45 11.42 13.52 -12.03
N LEU A 46 10.54 12.98 -11.17
CA LEU A 46 10.72 13.03 -9.72
C LEU A 46 11.92 12.20 -9.26
N GLU A 47 12.15 11.04 -9.89
CA GLU A 47 13.34 10.21 -9.62
C GLU A 47 14.66 10.86 -10.06
N LEU A 48 14.63 11.69 -11.11
CA LEU A 48 15.80 12.41 -11.59
C LEU A 48 16.14 13.67 -10.75
N ASP A 49 15.36 13.93 -9.71
CA ASP A 49 15.54 15.08 -8.82
C ASP A 49 15.99 14.64 -7.42
N TYR A 50 17.30 14.52 -7.22
CA TYR A 50 17.84 14.11 -5.93
C TYR A 50 17.67 15.14 -4.81
N GLU A 51 17.24 16.37 -5.12
CA GLU A 51 16.82 17.31 -4.07
C GLU A 51 15.45 16.92 -3.50
N ASN A 52 14.56 16.39 -4.33
CA ASN A 52 13.28 15.83 -3.91
C ASN A 52 13.49 14.59 -3.03
N GLU A 53 14.33 13.64 -3.47
CA GLU A 53 14.67 12.46 -2.66
C GLU A 53 15.32 12.85 -1.32
N ALA A 54 16.28 13.79 -1.34
CA ALA A 54 16.88 14.33 -0.12
C ALA A 54 15.85 14.94 0.84
N ALA A 55 14.84 15.64 0.32
CA ALA A 55 13.77 16.23 1.13
C ALA A 55 12.89 15.13 1.74
N ASN A 56 12.50 14.13 0.95
CA ASN A 56 11.75 12.96 1.42
C ASN A 56 12.53 12.24 2.52
N GLN A 57 13.78 11.88 2.29
CA GLN A 57 14.63 11.18 3.26
C GLN A 57 14.73 11.93 4.59
N ARG A 58 14.88 13.26 4.58
CA ARG A 58 14.89 14.07 5.82
C ARG A 58 13.54 14.02 6.54
N ARG A 59 12.43 14.11 5.81
CA ARG A 59 11.07 14.03 6.36
C ARG A 59 10.81 12.67 7.00
N PHE A 60 11.12 11.58 6.30
CA PHE A 60 10.98 10.23 6.83
C PHE A 60 11.89 9.97 8.02
N ARG A 61 13.14 10.45 7.99
CA ARG A 61 14.04 10.38 9.14
C ARG A 61 13.43 11.06 10.37
N ALA A 62 12.84 12.24 10.20
CA ALA A 62 12.19 12.97 11.29
C ALA A 62 10.96 12.24 11.84
N ASP A 63 10.05 11.80 10.96
CA ASP A 63 8.85 11.04 11.36
C ASP A 63 9.23 9.74 12.08
N LEU A 64 10.11 8.93 11.51
CA LEU A 64 10.47 7.62 12.07
C LEU A 64 11.27 7.73 13.37
N SER A 65 12.13 8.75 13.51
CA SER A 65 12.86 9.00 14.76
C SER A 65 11.91 9.33 15.93
N SER A 66 10.73 9.88 15.65
CA SER A 66 9.73 10.20 16.67
C SER A 66 8.97 8.97 17.21
N ARG A 67 9.03 7.83 16.50
CA ARG A 67 8.20 6.64 16.78
C ARG A 67 8.82 5.65 17.78
N SER A 68 10.03 5.90 18.28
CA SER A 68 10.76 4.99 19.20
C SER A 68 10.83 3.53 18.71
N LEU A 69 10.99 3.33 17.40
CA LEU A 69 11.12 2.02 16.75
C LEU A 69 12.59 1.74 16.38
N PRO A 70 13.03 0.48 16.29
CA PRO A 70 14.39 0.12 15.91
C PRO A 70 14.58 0.24 14.39
N VAL A 71 14.48 1.47 13.89
CA VAL A 71 14.51 1.84 12.48
C VAL A 71 15.51 2.97 12.27
N ARG A 72 16.23 2.93 11.16
CA ARG A 72 17.22 3.95 10.80
C ARG A 72 16.99 4.43 9.38
N VAL A 73 17.09 5.73 9.20
CA VAL A 73 17.12 6.39 7.89
C VAL A 73 18.43 7.17 7.81
N PRO A 74 19.28 6.99 6.79
CA PRO A 74 20.57 7.65 6.73
C PRO A 74 20.43 9.18 6.69
N ALA A 75 21.40 9.90 7.24
CA ALA A 75 21.37 11.37 7.27
C ALA A 75 21.74 11.91 5.90
N VAL A 76 21.02 12.90 5.38
CA VAL A 76 21.42 13.57 4.15
C VAL A 76 22.53 14.58 4.44
N HIS A 77 23.65 14.49 3.73
CA HIS A 77 24.72 15.48 3.75
C HIS A 77 24.39 16.64 2.79
N ALA A 78 23.47 17.51 3.20
CA ALA A 78 22.93 18.59 2.37
C ALA A 78 23.99 19.44 1.61
N PRO A 79 25.13 19.83 2.20
CA PRO A 79 26.13 20.64 1.49
C PRO A 79 26.83 19.91 0.33
N LEU A 80 26.75 18.57 0.29
CA LEU A 80 27.34 17.73 -0.75
C LEU A 80 26.29 17.21 -1.74
N SER A 81 25.01 17.44 -1.46
CA SER A 81 23.90 17.03 -2.32
C SER A 81 23.52 18.14 -3.28
N THR A 82 23.15 17.74 -4.49
CA THR A 82 22.61 18.60 -5.56
C THR A 82 21.50 17.83 -6.25
N ARG A 83 20.74 18.49 -7.13
CA ARG A 83 19.76 17.84 -8.02
C ARG A 83 20.27 16.58 -8.77
N ARG A 84 21.59 16.43 -8.97
CA ARG A 84 22.19 15.29 -9.72
C ARG A 84 23.04 14.36 -8.87
N VAL A 85 23.31 14.70 -7.60
CA VAL A 85 24.10 13.87 -6.69
C VAL A 85 23.47 13.90 -5.31
N LEU A 86 23.05 12.76 -4.78
CA LEU A 86 22.62 12.61 -3.40
C LEU A 86 23.78 12.05 -2.57
N VAL A 87 24.14 12.72 -1.48
CA VAL A 87 25.12 12.21 -0.50
C VAL A 87 24.41 11.97 0.82
N SER A 88 24.49 10.73 1.33
CA SER A 88 23.90 10.32 2.59
C SER A 88 24.89 9.56 3.47
N GLU A 89 24.56 9.46 4.75
CA GLU A 89 25.27 8.66 5.75
C GLU A 89 25.44 7.22 5.25
N TRP A 90 26.65 6.71 5.33
CA TRP A 90 26.94 5.32 5.00
C TRP A 90 26.40 4.40 6.10
N ILE A 91 25.61 3.40 5.71
CA ILE A 91 25.08 2.38 6.60
C ILE A 91 25.72 1.04 6.25
N GLU A 92 26.49 0.50 7.20
CA GLU A 92 27.00 -0.86 7.09
C GLU A 92 25.95 -1.86 7.63
N GLY A 93 25.65 -2.87 6.82
CA GLY A 93 24.61 -3.85 7.13
C GLY A 93 24.50 -4.93 6.06
N ILE A 94 23.59 -5.88 6.29
CA ILE A 94 23.24 -6.93 5.33
C ILE A 94 21.85 -6.65 4.74
N PRO A 95 21.57 -7.07 3.49
CA PRO A 95 20.21 -7.04 2.95
C PRO A 95 19.23 -7.75 3.87
N LEU A 96 18.03 -7.20 4.05
CA LEU A 96 17.00 -7.84 4.87
C LEU A 96 16.67 -9.25 4.35
N THR A 97 16.74 -9.47 3.03
CA THR A 97 16.54 -10.78 2.39
C THR A 97 17.55 -11.84 2.79
N ASP A 98 18.73 -11.41 3.23
CA ASP A 98 19.86 -12.27 3.58
C ASP A 98 19.96 -12.46 5.10
N ALA A 99 19.07 -11.82 5.86
CA ALA A 99 19.02 -11.93 7.30
C ALA A 99 18.55 -13.32 7.73
N ASP A 100 19.02 -13.76 8.90
CA ASP A 100 18.62 -15.04 9.46
C ASP A 100 17.12 -15.04 9.86
N PRO A 101 16.49 -16.23 9.96
CA PRO A 101 15.07 -16.33 10.29
C PRO A 101 14.64 -15.61 11.58
N SER A 102 15.51 -15.54 12.60
CA SER A 102 15.17 -14.88 13.85
C SER A 102 15.16 -13.35 13.69
N THR A 103 16.05 -12.81 12.87
CA THR A 103 16.05 -11.40 12.49
C THR A 103 14.83 -11.05 11.64
N LEU A 104 14.48 -11.89 10.65
CA LEU A 104 13.28 -11.72 9.83
C LEU A 104 12.00 -11.71 10.67
N ALA A 105 11.86 -12.67 11.59
CA ALA A 105 10.71 -12.77 12.49
C ALA A 105 10.52 -11.52 13.37
N ARG A 106 11.59 -10.76 13.64
CA ARG A 106 11.54 -9.51 14.40
C ARG A 106 11.32 -8.30 13.52
N LEU A 107 11.99 -8.20 12.37
CA LEU A 107 12.03 -6.98 11.55
C LEU A 107 10.93 -6.91 10.50
N VAL A 108 10.42 -8.03 9.99
CA VAL A 108 9.34 -7.97 9.01
C VAL A 108 8.02 -7.49 9.62
N PRO A 109 7.57 -7.96 10.80
CA PRO A 109 6.39 -7.38 11.45
C PRO A 109 6.55 -5.89 11.75
N LEU A 110 7.76 -5.46 12.08
CA LEU A 110 8.08 -4.04 12.23
C LEU A 110 7.94 -3.29 10.90
N GLY A 111 8.47 -3.84 9.80
CA GLY A 111 8.30 -3.29 8.45
C GLY A 111 6.82 -3.13 8.06
N VAL A 112 5.99 -4.13 8.38
CA VAL A 112 4.53 -4.08 8.17
C VAL A 112 3.89 -2.97 9.01
N GLU A 113 4.25 -2.85 10.28
CA GLU A 113 3.78 -1.77 11.15
C GLU A 113 4.17 -0.39 10.62
N LEU A 114 5.42 -0.21 10.16
CA LEU A 114 5.90 1.04 9.57
C LEU A 114 5.14 1.38 8.30
N PHE A 115 4.95 0.40 7.42
CA PHE A 115 4.21 0.56 6.17
C PHE A 115 2.78 1.04 6.43
N LEU A 116 2.09 0.40 7.37
CA LEU A 116 0.73 0.81 7.76
C LEU A 116 0.71 2.17 8.47
N ALA A 117 1.74 2.49 9.26
CA ALA A 117 1.86 3.79 9.91
C ALA A 117 2.08 4.94 8.91
N GLN A 118 2.90 4.70 7.91
CA GLN A 118 3.08 5.64 6.81
C GLN A 118 1.77 5.87 6.06
N LEU A 119 1.05 4.78 5.76
CA LEU A 119 -0.21 4.81 5.03
C LEU A 119 -1.35 5.49 5.80
N LEU A 120 -1.57 5.09 7.06
CA LEU A 120 -2.79 5.43 7.82
C LEU A 120 -2.58 6.59 8.80
N ASP A 121 -1.34 6.86 9.22
CA ASP A 121 -1.02 7.84 10.24
C ASP A 121 -0.31 9.06 9.66
N SER A 122 0.93 8.94 9.18
CA SER A 122 1.67 10.11 8.67
C SER A 122 1.16 10.59 7.31
N GLY A 123 0.62 9.68 6.47
CA GLY A 123 0.27 9.96 5.08
C GLY A 123 1.46 10.19 4.18
N SER A 124 2.68 10.09 4.70
CA SER A 124 3.92 10.16 3.94
C SER A 124 4.31 8.73 3.64
N PHE A 125 4.02 8.27 2.43
CA PHE A 125 4.05 6.86 2.08
C PHE A 125 5.26 6.54 1.21
N HIS A 126 6.10 5.61 1.66
CA HIS A 126 7.21 5.10 0.87
C HIS A 126 6.66 4.04 -0.09
N SER A 127 6.58 4.40 -1.38
CA SER A 127 5.85 3.64 -2.39
C SER A 127 6.63 2.46 -2.97
N ASP A 128 7.92 2.36 -2.68
CA ASP A 128 8.78 1.30 -3.21
C ASP A 128 9.66 0.64 -2.12
N PRO A 129 9.10 -0.23 -1.26
CA PRO A 129 9.87 -0.96 -0.25
C PRO A 129 10.66 -2.12 -0.89
N HIS A 130 11.28 -1.90 -2.05
CA HIS A 130 12.05 -2.90 -2.76
C HIS A 130 13.10 -3.54 -1.82
N PRO A 131 13.31 -4.87 -1.86
CA PRO A 131 14.20 -5.53 -0.90
C PRO A 131 15.62 -4.96 -0.87
N GLY A 132 16.12 -4.45 -2.00
CA GLY A 132 17.41 -3.79 -2.10
C GLY A 132 17.55 -2.50 -1.27
N ASN A 133 16.43 -1.89 -0.88
CA ASN A 133 16.39 -0.65 -0.10
C ASN A 133 16.19 -0.92 1.41
N LEU A 134 16.18 -2.19 1.83
CA LEU A 134 15.99 -2.64 3.20
C LEU A 134 17.27 -3.34 3.70
N LEU A 135 17.96 -2.74 4.66
CA LEU A 135 19.13 -3.33 5.31
C LEU A 135 18.87 -3.63 6.79
N VAL A 136 19.67 -4.54 7.34
CA VAL A 136 19.84 -4.74 8.78
C VAL A 136 21.23 -4.26 9.16
N ASP A 137 21.31 -3.23 10.01
CA ASP A 137 22.61 -2.73 10.48
C ASP A 137 23.19 -3.58 11.61
N GLY A 138 24.45 -3.29 11.99
CA GLY A 138 25.14 -4.01 13.07
C GLY A 138 24.50 -3.90 14.46
N GLU A 139 23.54 -2.99 14.66
CA GLU A 139 22.73 -2.88 15.88
C GLU A 139 21.39 -3.65 15.77
N GLY A 140 21.15 -4.32 14.64
CA GLY A 140 19.94 -5.07 14.37
C GLY A 140 18.73 -4.20 14.06
N ARG A 141 18.91 -2.95 13.61
CA ARG A 141 17.83 -2.05 13.21
C ARG A 141 17.48 -2.24 11.73
N LEU A 142 16.21 -2.06 11.40
CA LEU A 142 15.76 -1.99 10.01
C LEU A 142 16.16 -0.64 9.41
N CYS A 143 16.94 -0.65 8.34
CA CYS A 143 17.42 0.55 7.67
C CYS A 143 16.72 0.72 6.32
N LEU A 144 16.17 1.91 6.08
CA LEU A 144 15.52 2.29 4.82
C LEU A 144 16.44 3.24 4.05
N LEU A 145 16.78 2.92 2.80
CA LEU A 145 17.81 3.65 2.05
C LEU A 145 17.27 4.62 1.00
N ASP A 146 16.27 4.21 0.24
CA ASP A 146 15.74 4.93 -0.92
C ASP A 146 14.45 5.66 -0.55
N PHE A 147 14.33 6.91 -1.02
CA PHE A 147 13.14 7.75 -0.82
C PHE A 147 12.75 8.49 -2.10
N GLY A 148 13.18 7.99 -3.27
CA GLY A 148 12.87 8.58 -4.58
C GLY A 148 11.38 8.48 -4.90
N LEU A 149 10.76 7.35 -4.53
CA LEU A 149 9.35 7.07 -4.73
C LEU A 149 8.55 7.22 -3.43
N CYS A 150 8.19 8.46 -3.11
CA CYS A 150 7.29 8.77 -2.00
C CYS A 150 6.01 9.43 -2.49
N ALA A 151 4.87 9.05 -1.90
CA ALA A 151 3.57 9.66 -2.17
C ALA A 151 3.01 10.32 -0.90
N GLU A 152 2.21 11.36 -1.09
CA GLU A 152 1.36 11.89 -0.03
C GLU A 152 -0.05 11.35 -0.16
N ILE A 153 -0.62 10.92 0.96
CA ILE A 153 -1.99 10.43 1.04
C ILE A 153 -2.83 11.47 1.76
N GLU A 154 -3.87 11.93 1.08
CA GLU A 154 -4.78 12.94 1.60
C GLU A 154 -5.41 12.50 2.93
N PRO A 155 -5.62 13.44 3.88
CA PRO A 155 -6.31 13.15 5.14
C PRO A 155 -7.64 12.40 4.98
N GLU A 156 -8.42 12.74 3.96
CA GLU A 156 -9.70 12.14 3.61
C GLU A 156 -9.54 10.66 3.25
N ALA A 157 -8.64 10.35 2.32
CA ALA A 157 -8.33 8.97 1.93
C ALA A 157 -7.80 8.14 3.12
N ARG A 158 -6.97 8.73 3.99
CA ARG A 158 -6.50 8.05 5.22
C ARG A 158 -7.63 7.71 6.18
N ARG A 159 -8.59 8.63 6.35
CA ARG A 159 -9.77 8.40 7.19
C ARG A 159 -10.65 7.31 6.58
N ALA A 160 -10.93 7.36 5.28
CA ALA A 160 -11.69 6.32 4.58
C ALA A 160 -11.02 4.94 4.70
N MET A 161 -9.70 4.86 4.48
CA MET A 161 -8.97 3.59 4.64
C MET A 161 -9.02 3.07 6.08
N THR A 162 -8.91 3.96 7.07
CA THR A 162 -9.04 3.57 8.48
C THR A 162 -10.46 3.07 8.79
N ALA A 163 -11.50 3.75 8.30
CA ALA A 163 -12.88 3.33 8.48
C ALA A 163 -13.13 1.94 7.87
N ALA A 164 -12.65 1.72 6.64
CA ALA A 164 -12.72 0.42 5.97
C ALA A 164 -12.04 -0.70 6.76
N ILE A 165 -10.85 -0.44 7.31
CA ILE A 165 -10.17 -1.41 8.18
C ILE A 165 -11.01 -1.70 9.44
N VAL A 166 -11.65 -0.68 10.03
CA VAL A 166 -12.50 -0.88 11.19
C VAL A 166 -13.71 -1.74 10.85
N HIS A 167 -14.46 -1.40 9.80
CA HIS A 167 -15.63 -2.15 9.37
C HIS A 167 -15.26 -3.60 9.02
N LEU A 168 -14.13 -3.81 8.35
CA LEU A 168 -13.58 -5.13 8.07
C LEU A 168 -13.30 -5.92 9.35
N LEU A 169 -12.61 -5.32 10.33
CA LEU A 169 -12.25 -5.98 11.59
C LEU A 169 -13.44 -6.22 12.52
N THR A 170 -14.50 -5.41 12.43
CA THR A 170 -15.73 -5.58 13.19
C THR A 170 -16.76 -6.48 12.50
N GLY A 171 -16.49 -6.91 11.26
CA GLY A 171 -17.44 -7.68 10.44
C GLY A 171 -18.64 -6.86 9.96
N ASP A 172 -18.51 -5.53 9.92
CA ASP A 172 -19.55 -4.62 9.41
C ASP A 172 -19.45 -4.52 7.89
N PHE A 173 -19.79 -5.62 7.21
CA PHE A 173 -19.71 -5.70 5.75
C PHE A 173 -20.74 -4.79 5.07
N GLU A 174 -21.86 -4.49 5.74
CA GLU A 174 -22.86 -3.53 5.29
C GLU A 174 -22.23 -2.15 5.08
N ALA A 175 -21.55 -1.61 6.11
CA ALA A 175 -20.87 -0.32 6.01
C ALA A 175 -19.69 -0.37 5.03
N LEU A 176 -18.92 -1.47 5.04
CA LEU A 176 -17.78 -1.65 4.13
C LEU A 176 -18.19 -1.56 2.66
N ILE A 177 -19.34 -2.12 2.30
CA ILE A 177 -19.83 -2.14 0.91
C ILE A 177 -20.61 -0.86 0.58
N ALA A 178 -21.50 -0.41 1.47
CA ALA A 178 -22.41 0.71 1.19
C ALA A 178 -21.72 2.07 1.27
N VAL A 179 -20.66 2.21 2.08
CA VAL A 179 -19.97 3.48 2.32
C VAL A 179 -18.53 3.39 1.84
N ASP A 180 -17.73 2.49 2.41
CA ASP A 180 -16.28 2.56 2.21
C ASP A 180 -15.87 2.22 0.78
N ALA A 181 -16.52 1.25 0.13
CA ALA A 181 -16.24 0.91 -1.26
C ALA A 181 -16.46 2.12 -2.20
N VAL A 182 -17.43 2.99 -1.90
CA VAL A 182 -17.67 4.21 -2.67
C VAL A 182 -16.67 5.30 -2.29
N GLU A 183 -16.45 5.56 -1.00
CA GLU A 183 -15.51 6.60 -0.53
C GLU A 183 -14.06 6.33 -0.96
N LEU A 184 -13.68 5.06 -1.03
CA LEU A 184 -12.36 4.64 -1.51
C LEU A 184 -12.25 4.59 -3.03
N GLY A 185 -13.34 4.78 -3.76
CA GLY A 185 -13.36 4.78 -5.23
C GLY A 185 -13.35 3.38 -5.85
N PHE A 186 -13.69 2.34 -5.09
CA PHE A 186 -13.91 1.01 -5.66
C PHE A 186 -15.23 0.92 -6.42
N LEU A 187 -16.26 1.64 -5.98
CA LEU A 187 -17.56 1.72 -6.66
C LEU A 187 -17.90 3.19 -7.01
N PRO A 188 -18.61 3.44 -8.13
CA PRO A 188 -19.08 4.77 -8.47
C PRO A 188 -20.04 5.36 -7.40
N PRO A 189 -20.04 6.68 -7.17
CA PRO A 189 -20.93 7.33 -6.19
C PRO A 189 -22.43 7.15 -6.46
N ASP A 190 -22.81 6.95 -7.71
CA ASP A 190 -24.18 6.76 -8.17
C ASP A 190 -24.57 5.28 -8.31
N PHE A 191 -23.66 4.36 -7.98
CA PHE A 191 -23.93 2.94 -8.04
C PHE A 191 -24.84 2.46 -6.90
N ASP A 192 -25.87 1.69 -7.24
CA ASP A 192 -26.74 1.04 -6.27
C ASP A 192 -26.05 -0.16 -5.62
N THR A 193 -25.42 0.09 -4.46
CA THR A 193 -24.63 -0.89 -3.71
C THR A 193 -25.47 -2.08 -3.21
N GLU A 194 -26.79 -1.97 -3.13
CA GLU A 194 -27.68 -3.09 -2.75
C GLU A 194 -27.58 -4.25 -3.74
N ARG A 195 -27.24 -3.97 -5.01
CA ARG A 195 -27.11 -4.99 -6.06
C ARG A 195 -25.95 -5.95 -5.83
N VAL A 196 -24.85 -5.46 -5.26
CA VAL A 196 -23.61 -6.22 -5.08
C VAL A 196 -23.42 -6.69 -3.63
N ARG A 197 -24.14 -6.06 -2.70
CA ARG A 197 -24.03 -6.32 -1.26
C ARG A 197 -24.20 -7.78 -0.86
N PRO A 198 -25.22 -8.55 -1.30
CA PRO A 198 -25.37 -9.94 -0.89
C PRO A 198 -24.18 -10.80 -1.33
N VAL A 199 -23.67 -10.56 -2.54
CA VAL A 199 -22.55 -11.30 -3.11
C VAL A 199 -21.26 -11.01 -2.34
N LEU A 200 -20.93 -9.73 -2.13
CA LEU A 200 -19.73 -9.35 -1.40
C LEU A 200 -19.80 -9.74 0.08
N THR A 201 -20.96 -9.60 0.72
CA THR A 201 -21.13 -9.99 2.13
C THR A 201 -20.88 -11.48 2.32
N LYS A 202 -21.41 -12.33 1.41
CA LYS A 202 -21.14 -13.76 1.41
C LYS A 202 -19.63 -14.02 1.29
N ILE A 203 -18.99 -13.47 0.26
CA ILE A 203 -17.55 -13.66 0.00
C ILE A 203 -16.69 -13.23 1.21
N LEU A 204 -16.98 -12.06 1.78
CA LEU A 204 -16.21 -11.49 2.89
C LEU A 204 -16.45 -12.26 4.20
N SER A 205 -17.69 -12.68 4.46
CA SER A 205 -18.02 -13.46 5.66
C SER A 205 -17.39 -14.86 5.65
N GLU A 206 -17.47 -15.58 4.53
CA GLU A 206 -16.82 -16.89 4.34
C GLU A 206 -15.29 -16.78 4.38
N GLY A 207 -14.74 -15.65 3.94
CA GLY A 207 -13.30 -15.39 3.95
C GLY A 207 -12.66 -15.00 5.26
N LEU A 208 -13.35 -14.17 6.05
CA LEU A 208 -12.78 -13.51 7.22
C LEU A 208 -13.27 -14.10 8.55
N LEU A 209 -14.52 -14.57 8.62
CA LEU A 209 -15.12 -15.06 9.87
C LEU A 209 -14.88 -16.56 10.08
N GLU A 210 -14.85 -17.35 9.01
CA GLU A 210 -14.54 -18.79 9.07
C GLU A 210 -13.04 -19.06 8.92
N GLY A 211 -12.23 -18.40 9.74
CA GLY A 211 -10.78 -18.63 9.84
C GLY A 211 -10.44 -19.99 10.45
N GLY A 212 -10.61 -21.06 9.66
CA GLY A 212 -10.16 -22.42 9.98
C GLY A 212 -8.72 -22.48 10.49
N SER A 213 -8.46 -23.46 11.36
CA SER A 213 -7.32 -23.57 12.27
C SER A 213 -5.92 -23.73 11.65
N ASN A 214 -5.77 -23.71 10.32
CA ASN A 214 -4.46 -23.91 9.68
C ASN A 214 -4.26 -23.09 8.38
N LEU A 215 -3.03 -22.61 8.15
CA LEU A 215 -2.69 -21.63 7.10
C LEU A 215 -3.03 -22.10 5.68
N ARG A 216 -2.87 -23.41 5.39
CA ARG A 216 -3.16 -23.99 4.07
C ARG A 216 -4.64 -23.87 3.67
N GLU A 217 -5.55 -24.11 4.60
CA GLU A 217 -6.99 -23.98 4.33
C GLU A 217 -7.36 -22.52 4.08
N ARG A 218 -6.75 -21.61 4.84
CA ARG A 218 -6.97 -20.19 4.65
C ARG A 218 -6.40 -19.68 3.32
N LYS A 219 -5.21 -20.11 2.91
CA LYS A 219 -4.64 -19.81 1.58
C LYS A 219 -5.51 -20.35 0.44
N ARG A 220 -6.09 -21.55 0.59
CA ARG A 220 -7.03 -22.10 -0.39
C ARG A 220 -8.31 -21.27 -0.47
N ARG A 221 -8.94 -20.95 0.66
CA ARG A 221 -10.15 -20.11 0.68
C ARG A 221 -9.89 -18.72 0.11
N LEU A 222 -8.75 -18.10 0.41
CA LEU A 222 -8.37 -16.82 -0.19
C LEU A 222 -8.26 -16.89 -1.72
N ARG A 223 -7.80 -18.02 -2.28
CA ARG A 223 -7.79 -18.22 -3.73
C ARG A 223 -9.18 -18.37 -4.30
N ASP A 224 -10.05 -19.13 -3.64
CA ASP A 224 -11.44 -19.32 -4.06
C ASP A 224 -12.21 -17.98 -4.01
N ILE A 225 -12.03 -17.22 -2.92
CA ILE A 225 -12.54 -15.84 -2.78
C ILE A 225 -11.97 -14.91 -3.83
N SER A 226 -10.68 -15.00 -4.14
CA SER A 226 -10.07 -14.17 -5.17
C SER A 226 -10.68 -14.46 -6.55
N ALA A 227 -11.05 -15.71 -6.83
CA ALA A 227 -11.76 -16.07 -8.05
C ALA A 227 -13.19 -15.50 -8.05
N GLU A 228 -13.93 -15.63 -6.96
CA GLU A 228 -15.29 -15.08 -6.82
C GLU A 228 -15.30 -13.54 -6.90
N LEU A 229 -14.33 -12.87 -6.28
CA LEU A 229 -14.16 -11.41 -6.38
C LEU A 229 -13.82 -10.98 -7.81
N ASN A 230 -13.03 -11.77 -8.55
CA ASN A 230 -12.76 -11.48 -9.95
C ASN A 230 -14.04 -11.49 -10.79
N GLU A 231 -14.94 -12.46 -10.57
CA GLU A 231 -16.24 -12.49 -11.26
C GLU A 231 -17.06 -11.23 -10.95
N VAL A 232 -17.10 -10.80 -9.68
CA VAL A 232 -17.74 -9.55 -9.27
C VAL A 232 -17.10 -8.33 -9.94
N PHE A 233 -15.77 -8.28 -10.06
CA PHE A 233 -15.08 -7.19 -10.76
C PHE A 233 -15.42 -7.10 -12.24
N PHE A 234 -15.81 -8.19 -12.90
CA PHE A 234 -16.27 -8.18 -14.28
C PHE A 234 -17.76 -7.84 -14.43
N GLU A 235 -18.60 -8.24 -13.47
CA GLU A 235 -20.05 -8.05 -13.54
C GLU A 235 -20.50 -6.65 -13.08
N TYR A 236 -19.77 -6.07 -12.14
CA TYR A 236 -20.09 -4.78 -11.52
C TYR A 236 -19.06 -3.72 -11.91
N PRO A 237 -19.39 -2.41 -11.84
CA PRO A 237 -18.50 -1.32 -12.26
C PRO A 237 -17.39 -1.05 -11.22
N PHE A 238 -16.76 -2.09 -10.71
CA PHE A 238 -15.65 -1.97 -9.79
C PHE A 238 -14.45 -1.36 -10.49
N SER A 239 -13.81 -0.42 -9.80
CA SER A 239 -12.52 0.14 -10.18
C SER A 239 -11.51 -0.20 -9.11
N VAL A 240 -10.25 -0.44 -9.48
CA VAL A 240 -9.17 -0.61 -8.49
C VAL A 240 -8.49 0.75 -8.33
N PRO A 241 -8.61 1.41 -7.18
CA PRO A 241 -7.96 2.69 -6.95
C PRO A 241 -6.42 2.57 -7.02
N PRO A 242 -5.70 3.59 -7.52
CA PRO A 242 -4.24 3.54 -7.64
C PRO A 242 -3.51 3.22 -6.34
N PHE A 243 -3.99 3.73 -5.20
CA PHE A 243 -3.38 3.48 -3.89
C PHE A 243 -3.45 2.00 -3.48
N PHE A 244 -4.44 1.23 -3.97
CA PHE A 244 -4.57 -0.19 -3.64
C PHE A 244 -3.44 -1.02 -4.27
N ALA A 245 -3.00 -0.66 -5.48
CA ALA A 245 -1.85 -1.28 -6.12
C ALA A 245 -0.55 -1.03 -5.33
N LEU A 246 -0.42 0.15 -4.72
CA LEU A 246 0.70 0.48 -3.85
C LEU A 246 0.71 -0.35 -2.56
N ILE A 247 -0.46 -0.50 -1.92
CA ILE A 247 -0.63 -1.30 -0.70
C ILE A 247 -0.28 -2.78 -0.97
N THR A 248 -0.87 -3.35 -2.02
CA THR A 248 -0.67 -4.76 -2.39
C THR A 248 0.77 -5.05 -2.75
N ARG A 249 1.44 -4.15 -3.49
CA ARG A 249 2.88 -4.26 -3.78
C ARG A 249 3.71 -4.25 -2.50
N GLY A 250 3.53 -3.26 -1.63
CA GLY A 250 4.37 -3.10 -0.46
C GLY A 250 4.21 -4.22 0.57
N LEU A 251 2.97 -4.61 0.87
CA LEU A 251 2.70 -5.75 1.75
C LEU A 251 3.14 -7.08 1.12
N GLY A 252 2.97 -7.25 -0.19
CA GLY A 252 3.40 -8.45 -0.91
C GLY A 252 4.91 -8.66 -0.90
N ILE A 253 5.70 -7.57 -1.03
CA ILE A 253 7.16 -7.63 -0.91
C ILE A 253 7.56 -8.06 0.52
N LEU A 254 6.98 -7.43 1.55
CA LEU A 254 7.26 -7.77 2.94
C LEU A 254 6.86 -9.22 3.27
N GLU A 255 5.70 -9.68 2.80
CA GLU A 255 5.28 -11.07 2.94
C GLU A 255 6.24 -12.03 2.23
N GLY A 256 6.65 -11.71 1.01
CA GLY A 256 7.64 -12.49 0.26
C GLY A 256 8.96 -12.65 0.99
N ILE A 257 9.46 -11.57 1.62
CA ILE A 257 10.66 -11.60 2.46
C ILE A 257 10.41 -12.45 3.72
N ALA A 258 9.26 -12.30 4.38
CA ALA A 258 8.96 -13.08 5.58
C ALA A 258 8.94 -14.59 5.32
N LEU A 259 8.38 -14.99 4.17
CA LEU A 259 8.22 -16.40 3.79
C LEU A 259 9.55 -17.12 3.56
N THR A 260 10.67 -16.42 3.38
CA THR A 260 12.00 -17.05 3.30
C THR A 260 12.48 -17.54 4.67
N GLY A 261 12.07 -16.87 5.75
CA GLY A 261 12.43 -17.22 7.14
C GLY A 261 11.34 -17.98 7.90
N ASP A 262 10.08 -17.71 7.61
CA ASP A 262 8.91 -18.37 8.21
C ASP A 262 7.88 -18.72 7.13
N PRO A 263 7.83 -19.99 6.66
CA PRO A 263 6.87 -20.43 5.64
C PRO A 263 5.40 -20.29 6.07
N GLU A 264 5.15 -20.19 7.38
CA GLU A 264 3.82 -20.04 7.96
C GLU A 264 3.48 -18.56 8.29
N PHE A 265 4.32 -17.62 7.85
CA PHE A 265 4.08 -16.20 8.05
C PHE A 265 2.73 -15.76 7.49
N ASP A 266 2.09 -14.86 8.21
CA ASP A 266 0.76 -14.37 7.95
C ASP A 266 0.73 -12.84 8.01
N ILE A 267 0.70 -12.21 6.83
CA ILE A 267 0.69 -10.75 6.68
C ILE A 267 -0.53 -10.09 7.31
N PHE A 268 -1.69 -10.75 7.31
CA PHE A 268 -2.90 -10.23 7.93
C PHE A 268 -2.78 -10.23 9.45
N LYS A 269 -2.27 -11.32 10.03
CA LYS A 269 -1.99 -11.41 11.47
C LYS A 269 -0.92 -10.41 11.90
N ALA A 270 0.12 -10.18 11.08
CA ALA A 270 1.14 -9.17 11.34
C ALA A 270 0.56 -7.74 11.30
N SER A 271 -0.41 -7.48 10.42
CA SER A 271 -1.07 -6.17 10.27
C SER A 271 -2.07 -5.86 11.39
N TYR A 272 -2.70 -6.89 11.97
CA TYR A 272 -3.81 -6.76 12.92
C TYR A 272 -3.51 -5.89 14.16
N PRO A 273 -2.36 -6.01 14.86
CA PRO A 273 -2.06 -5.20 16.04
C PRO A 273 -2.05 -3.70 15.75
N TYR A 274 -1.43 -3.28 14.63
CA TYR A 274 -1.37 -1.88 14.25
C TYR A 274 -2.75 -1.36 13.84
N ALA A 275 -3.44 -2.08 12.95
CA ALA A 275 -4.80 -1.75 12.50
C ALA A 275 -5.76 -1.55 13.69
N LYS A 276 -5.72 -2.46 14.67
CA LYS A 276 -6.52 -2.36 15.90
C LYS A 276 -6.16 -1.15 16.76
N ARG A 277 -4.87 -0.85 16.96
CA ARG A 277 -4.44 0.35 17.72
C ARG A 277 -4.94 1.62 17.04
N ARG A 278 -4.78 1.71 15.72
CA ARG A 278 -5.21 2.87 14.93
C ARG A 278 -6.72 3.08 14.98
N ALA A 279 -7.48 2.00 14.86
CA ALA A 279 -8.93 1.99 15.05
C ALA A 279 -9.35 2.59 16.40
N VAL A 280 -8.70 2.16 17.49
CA VAL A 280 -8.98 2.66 18.84
C VAL A 280 -8.64 4.15 18.98
N GLN A 281 -7.56 4.63 18.35
CA GLN A 281 -7.17 6.04 18.40
C GLN A 281 -8.19 6.96 17.72
N ILE A 282 -8.73 6.57 16.56
CA ILE A 282 -9.63 7.42 15.77
C ILE A 282 -11.07 7.35 16.29
N PHE A 283 -11.57 6.17 16.61
CA PHE A 283 -12.98 5.99 17.00
C PHE A 283 -13.19 5.90 18.52
N GLY A 284 -12.13 5.72 19.30
CA GLY A 284 -12.21 5.43 20.72
C GLY A 284 -12.70 4.00 21.01
N VAL A 285 -12.41 3.49 22.22
CA VAL A 285 -12.87 2.16 22.66
C VAL A 285 -14.40 2.07 22.65
N HIS A 286 -15.08 3.18 22.96
CA HIS A 286 -16.53 3.25 22.93
C HIS A 286 -17.08 3.34 21.50
N GLY A 287 -16.43 4.05 20.58
CA GLY A 287 -16.88 4.12 19.19
C GLY A 287 -16.83 2.76 18.49
N LEU A 288 -15.82 1.94 18.75
CA LEU A 288 -15.75 0.56 18.27
C LEU A 288 -16.93 -0.30 18.76
N ASN A 289 -17.30 -0.18 20.04
CA ASN A 289 -18.46 -0.90 20.60
C ASN A 289 -19.81 -0.29 20.15
N THR A 290 -19.84 1.00 19.85
CA THR A 290 -21.04 1.71 19.40
C THR A 290 -21.31 1.41 17.92
N LEU A 291 -20.28 1.33 17.07
CA LEU A 291 -20.37 0.81 15.70
C LEU A 291 -20.91 -0.63 15.72
N ARG A 292 -20.38 -1.49 16.60
CA ARG A 292 -20.87 -2.85 16.79
C ARG A 292 -22.35 -2.94 17.24
N ARG A 293 -22.86 -1.99 18.01
CA ARG A 293 -24.25 -2.01 18.54
C ARG A 293 -25.26 -1.28 17.67
N LYS A 294 -24.87 -0.17 17.06
CA LYS A 294 -25.76 0.70 16.28
C LYS A 294 -26.23 0.03 14.98
N TYR A 295 -25.49 -0.97 14.51
CA TYR A 295 -25.77 -1.66 13.24
C TYR A 295 -26.01 -3.18 13.36
N SER A 296 -25.82 -3.80 14.55
CA SER A 296 -26.35 -5.17 14.86
C SER A 296 -27.84 -5.18 15.29
N SER A 297 -28.59 -4.11 15.07
CA SER A 297 -30.00 -4.00 15.47
C SER A 297 -30.95 -3.70 14.30
N ARG A 298 -30.62 -4.19 13.10
CA ARG A 298 -31.55 -4.31 11.98
C ARG A 298 -31.54 -5.72 11.44
#